data_AF-A0A1E5MHR5-F1
#
_entry.id   AF-A0A1E5MHR5-F1
#
_cell.length_a   1.000
_cell.length_b   1.000
_cell.length_c   1.000
_cell.angle_alpha   90.00
_cell.angle_beta   90.00
_cell.angle_gamma   90.00
#
_symmetry.space_group_name_H-M   'P 1'
#
loop_
_entity.id
_entity.type
_entity.pdbx_description
1 polymer ?
#
loop_
_entity_poly.entity_id
_entity_poly.type
_entity_poly.pdbx_seq_one_letter_code
_entity_poly.pdbx_strand_id
1 'polypeptide(L)'
;MGAVVAVIAVALTGCSVEVHTPTSDATEIAEANGSRLLRALSSTALGAPDGPALQAAVREQRFGGYGDVESLTPAELARQRGNLRAAVYGTARSSTGVEVSAYVSGTAQGGGLSSSATVYGCFRALLTAGSSAVSSRAVPCPDFETSGSETERTLVLDLPAPPGPDPRATPGG
;
A
#
# COMPACT_ATOMS: atom_id res chain seq x y z
N MET A 1 -1.09 -45.37 28.57
CA MET A 1 -2.38 -45.62 27.88
C MET A 1 -2.66 -44.40 27.03
N GLY A 2 -2.38 -44.49 25.73
CA GLY A 2 -2.51 -43.39 24.77
C GLY A 2 -3.93 -43.29 24.25
N ALA A 3 -4.46 -42.06 24.19
CA ALA A 3 -5.72 -41.76 23.53
C ALA A 3 -5.41 -41.06 22.20
N VAL A 4 -5.97 -41.64 21.15
CA VAL A 4 -5.79 -41.37 19.73
C VAL A 4 -6.38 -40.01 19.37
N VAL A 5 -5.57 -39.11 18.81
CA VAL A 5 -6.06 -37.93 18.10
C VAL A 5 -6.55 -38.40 16.72
N ALA A 6 -7.86 -38.48 16.55
CA ALA A 6 -8.48 -38.77 15.27
C ALA A 6 -8.26 -37.58 14.33
N VAL A 7 -7.29 -37.72 13.42
CA VAL A 7 -7.19 -36.85 12.24
C VAL A 7 -8.29 -37.27 11.29
N ILE A 8 -9.39 -36.52 11.27
CA ILE A 8 -10.43 -36.69 10.24
C ILE A 8 -9.86 -36.10 8.95
N ALA A 9 -9.26 -36.96 8.13
CA ALA A 9 -8.97 -36.65 6.73
C ALA A 9 -10.30 -36.69 5.95
N VAL A 10 -10.96 -35.54 5.83
CA VAL A 10 -12.07 -35.39 4.88
C VAL A 10 -11.48 -35.23 3.48
N ALA A 11 -11.61 -36.28 2.68
CA ALA A 11 -11.35 -36.24 1.25
C ALA A 11 -12.36 -35.31 0.57
N LEU A 12 -11.90 -34.11 0.17
CA LEU A 12 -12.61 -33.24 -0.75
C LEU A 12 -11.82 -33.21 -2.07
N THR A 13 -12.35 -33.93 -3.05
CA THR A 13 -11.99 -33.77 -4.46
C THR A 13 -12.23 -32.32 -4.90
N GLY A 14 -11.17 -31.61 -5.28
CA GLY A 14 -11.26 -30.46 -6.19
C GLY A 14 -11.28 -29.04 -5.60
N CYS A 15 -11.06 -28.85 -4.30
CA CYS A 15 -10.80 -27.52 -3.75
C CYS A 15 -9.42 -27.51 -3.10
N SER A 16 -8.45 -26.85 -3.73
CA SER A 16 -7.21 -26.47 -3.08
C SER A 16 -7.59 -25.61 -1.88
N VAL A 17 -7.51 -26.16 -0.66
CA VAL A 17 -7.53 -25.34 0.54
C VAL A 17 -6.18 -24.65 0.55
N GLU A 18 -6.12 -23.44 0.00
CA GLU A 18 -4.98 -22.56 0.18
C GLU A 18 -4.87 -22.30 1.68
N VAL A 19 -3.93 -22.98 2.33
CA VAL A 19 -3.61 -22.73 3.73
C VAL A 19 -2.82 -21.42 3.73
N HIS A 20 -3.52 -20.30 3.82
CA HIS A 20 -2.88 -19.01 3.93
C HIS A 20 -2.04 -19.00 5.21
N THR A 21 -0.74 -18.81 5.04
CA THR A 21 0.14 -18.54 6.17
C THR A 21 -0.08 -17.10 6.62
N PRO A 22 0.17 -16.76 7.90
CA PRO A 22 0.04 -15.37 8.37
C PRO A 22 0.87 -14.38 7.54
N THR A 23 1.96 -14.81 6.91
CA THR A 23 2.77 -13.97 6.01
C THR A 23 2.06 -13.70 4.68
N SER A 24 1.33 -14.67 4.12
CA SER A 24 0.52 -14.48 2.91
C SER A 24 -0.59 -13.46 3.18
N ASP A 25 -1.34 -13.65 4.26
CA ASP A 25 -2.40 -12.71 4.68
C ASP A 25 -1.84 -11.31 4.94
N ALA A 26 -0.69 -11.21 5.62
CA ALA A 26 -0.03 -9.92 5.85
C ALA A 26 0.39 -9.25 4.55
N THR A 27 0.82 -10.02 3.55
CA THR A 27 1.18 -9.52 2.21
C THR A 27 -0.06 -8.99 1.49
N GLU A 28 -1.16 -9.75 1.45
CA GLU A 28 -2.42 -9.32 0.85
C GLU A 28 -2.98 -8.04 1.50
N ILE A 29 -2.87 -7.93 2.83
CA ILE A 29 -3.25 -6.72 3.57
C ILE A 29 -2.36 -5.53 3.17
N ALA A 30 -1.04 -5.75 3.05
CA ALA A 30 -0.10 -4.70 2.63
C ALA A 30 -0.39 -4.23 1.20
N GLU A 31 -0.65 -5.16 0.27
CA GLU A 31 -1.04 -4.87 -1.11
C GLU A 31 -2.36 -4.10 -1.16
N ALA A 32 -3.38 -4.52 -0.41
CA ALA A 32 -4.65 -3.83 -0.32
C ALA A 32 -4.49 -2.39 0.23
N ASN A 33 -3.61 -2.19 1.22
CA ASN A 33 -3.31 -0.86 1.74
C ASN A 33 -2.59 0.00 0.68
N GLY A 34 -1.65 -0.58 -0.09
CA GLY A 34 -0.98 0.12 -1.20
C GLY A 34 -1.92 0.50 -2.34
N SER A 35 -2.81 -0.40 -2.75
CA SER A 35 -3.85 -0.12 -3.75
C SER A 35 -4.81 0.98 -3.29
N ARG A 36 -5.15 1.03 -2.00
CA ARG A 36 -5.96 2.14 -1.44
C ARG A 36 -5.20 3.46 -1.44
N LEU A 37 -3.92 3.46 -1.10
CA LEU A 37 -3.09 4.66 -1.15
C LEU A 37 -2.96 5.19 -2.59
N LEU A 38 -2.71 4.32 -3.56
CA LEU A 38 -2.64 4.69 -4.99
C LEU A 38 -3.93 5.31 -5.50
N ARG A 39 -5.10 4.77 -5.13
CA ARG A 39 -6.40 5.37 -5.48
C ARG A 39 -6.57 6.75 -4.86
N ALA A 40 -6.14 6.92 -3.61
CA ALA A 40 -6.24 8.20 -2.94
C ALA A 40 -5.32 9.24 -3.61
N LEU A 41 -4.07 8.86 -3.94
CA LEU A 41 -3.14 9.69 -4.70
C LEU A 41 -3.66 10.04 -6.11
N SER A 42 -4.31 9.10 -6.80
CA SER A 42 -4.98 9.35 -8.09
C SER A 42 -6.11 10.38 -7.96
N SER A 43 -6.92 10.28 -6.90
CA SER A 43 -7.97 11.27 -6.63
C SER A 43 -7.38 12.66 -6.32
N THR A 44 -6.27 12.72 -5.59
CA THR A 44 -5.54 13.98 -5.33
C THR A 44 -4.99 14.58 -6.62
N ALA A 45 -4.38 13.76 -7.47
CA ALA A 45 -3.85 14.17 -8.75
C ALA A 45 -4.93 14.74 -9.68
N LEU A 46 -6.10 14.10 -9.73
CA LEU A 46 -7.24 14.57 -10.51
C LEU A 46 -7.77 15.93 -10.03
N GLY A 47 -7.77 16.18 -8.72
CA GLY A 47 -8.26 17.42 -8.11
C GLY A 47 -7.26 18.58 -8.13
N ALA A 48 -5.99 18.33 -8.46
CA ALA A 48 -4.95 19.35 -8.44
C ALA A 48 -4.90 20.15 -9.76
N PRO A 49 -4.89 21.49 -9.71
CA PRO A 49 -4.87 22.34 -10.91
C PRO A 49 -3.50 22.34 -11.62
N ASP A 50 -2.40 22.13 -10.90
CA ASP A 50 -1.05 22.11 -11.43
C ASP A 50 -0.09 21.28 -10.54
N GLY A 51 1.16 21.13 -10.99
CA GLY A 51 2.20 20.37 -10.28
C GLY A 51 2.53 20.89 -8.87
N PRO A 52 2.73 22.21 -8.66
CA PRO A 52 2.89 22.79 -7.33
C PRO A 52 1.72 22.49 -6.39
N ALA A 53 0.48 22.70 -6.84
CA ALA A 53 -0.72 22.43 -6.04
C ALA A 53 -0.87 20.94 -5.76
N LEU A 54 -0.50 20.07 -6.69
CA LEU A 54 -0.46 18.62 -6.47
C LEU A 54 0.53 18.24 -5.37
N GLN A 55 1.76 18.78 -5.42
CA GLN A 55 2.76 18.48 -4.40
C GLN A 55 2.31 18.95 -3.01
N ALA A 56 1.71 20.14 -2.91
CA ALA A 56 1.12 20.64 -1.67
C ALA A 56 -0.03 19.74 -1.20
N ALA A 57 -0.95 19.39 -2.10
CA ALA A 57 -2.09 18.53 -1.77
C ALA A 57 -1.64 17.16 -1.25
N VAL A 58 -0.66 16.51 -1.89
CA VAL A 58 -0.12 15.21 -1.42
C VAL A 58 0.45 15.31 0.01
N ARG A 59 1.18 16.40 0.32
CA ARG A 59 1.78 16.61 1.65
C ARG A 59 0.74 16.92 2.73
N GLU A 60 -0.32 17.64 2.36
CA GLU A 60 -1.39 18.03 3.28
C GLU A 60 -2.44 16.91 3.47
N GLN A 61 -2.47 15.92 2.58
CA GLN A 61 -3.52 14.91 2.58
C GLN A 61 -3.34 13.91 3.70
N ARG A 62 -4.35 13.83 4.56
CA ARG A 62 -4.54 12.69 5.47
C ARG A 62 -5.26 11.59 4.71
N PHE A 63 -4.51 10.74 4.01
CA PHE A 63 -5.08 9.54 3.41
C PHE A 63 -5.50 8.60 4.55
N GLY A 64 -6.76 8.57 4.98
CA GLY A 64 -7.20 7.95 6.25
C GLY A 64 -6.49 6.63 6.65
N GLY A 65 -5.84 6.61 7.82
CA GLY A 65 -5.01 5.50 8.31
C GLY A 65 -3.57 5.47 7.77
N TYR A 66 -3.24 6.39 6.87
CA TYR A 66 -1.95 6.58 6.23
C TYR A 66 -1.47 8.02 6.48
N GLY A 67 -0.18 8.18 6.78
CA GLY A 67 0.42 9.47 7.13
C GLY A 67 1.27 10.05 6.00
N ASP A 68 1.46 11.37 6.00
CA ASP A 68 2.68 11.95 5.43
C ASP A 68 3.76 11.89 6.51
N VAL A 69 4.90 11.30 6.18
CA VAL A 69 6.06 11.18 7.07
C VAL A 69 7.31 11.85 6.52
N GLU A 70 7.20 12.58 5.41
CA GLU A 70 8.31 13.33 4.79
C GLU A 70 8.89 14.37 5.78
N SER A 71 8.06 14.86 6.70
CA SER A 71 8.45 15.79 7.76
C SER A 71 8.86 15.13 9.08
N LEU A 72 8.75 13.80 9.21
CA LEU A 72 9.10 13.11 10.45
C LEU A 72 10.60 12.88 10.55
N THR A 73 11.16 13.16 11.72
CA THR A 73 12.49 12.67 12.07
C THR A 73 12.48 11.13 12.10
N PRO A 74 13.64 10.47 11.90
CA PRO A 74 13.73 9.01 12.01
C PRO A 74 13.14 8.45 13.32
N ALA A 75 13.30 9.18 14.43
CA ALA A 75 12.75 8.82 15.74
C ALA A 75 11.22 8.99 15.84
N GLU A 76 10.62 9.89 15.07
CA GLU A 76 9.15 10.03 14.97
C GLU A 76 8.57 8.98 14.03
N LEU A 77 9.24 8.71 12.90
CA LEU A 77 8.87 7.64 12.00
C LEU A 77 8.89 6.28 12.71
N ALA A 78 9.94 5.98 13.46
CA ALA A 78 10.02 4.76 14.27
C ALA A 78 8.87 4.65 15.29
N ARG A 79 8.46 5.77 15.91
CA ARG A 79 7.33 5.81 16.86
C ARG A 79 5.96 5.68 16.19
N GLN A 80 5.80 6.18 14.97
CA GLN A 80 4.52 6.14 14.27
C GLN A 80 4.34 4.87 13.42
N ARG A 81 5.42 4.25 12.93
CA ARG A 81 5.40 3.10 12.02
C ARG A 81 4.55 1.94 12.51
N GLY A 82 4.62 1.57 13.79
CA GLY A 82 3.79 0.50 14.36
C GLY A 82 2.28 0.79 14.32
N ASN A 83 1.90 2.05 14.09
CA ASN A 83 0.52 2.51 13.94
C ASN A 83 0.15 2.84 12.48
N LEU A 84 1.13 2.89 11.56
CA LEU A 84 0.93 3.31 10.17
C LEU A 84 0.74 2.10 9.26
N ARG A 85 -0.42 2.06 8.57
CA ARG A 85 -0.71 1.08 7.53
C ARG A 85 -0.05 1.43 6.19
N ALA A 86 0.24 2.70 6.00
CA ALA A 86 0.99 3.24 4.87
C ALA A 86 1.46 4.65 5.20
N ALA A 87 2.45 5.12 4.45
CA ALA A 87 3.00 6.44 4.61
C ALA A 87 3.64 6.96 3.31
N VAL A 88 3.48 8.24 3.01
CA VAL A 88 4.29 8.94 2.01
C VAL A 88 5.51 9.52 2.72
N TYR A 89 6.72 9.10 2.33
CA TYR A 89 7.96 9.54 2.99
C TYR A 89 8.82 10.46 2.13
N GLY A 90 8.40 10.73 0.89
CA GLY A 90 9.09 11.68 0.04
C GLY A 90 8.30 12.05 -1.20
N THR A 91 8.39 13.32 -1.58
CA THR A 91 7.82 13.86 -2.81
C THR A 91 8.89 14.60 -3.61
N ALA A 92 8.96 14.36 -4.92
CA ALA A 92 9.89 15.01 -5.82
C ALA A 92 9.17 15.52 -7.06
N ARG A 93 9.28 16.82 -7.35
CA ARG A 93 8.68 17.40 -8.54
C ARG A 93 9.61 17.23 -9.74
N SER A 94 9.04 16.83 -10.86
CA SER A 94 9.70 16.73 -12.17
C SER A 94 8.99 17.63 -13.19
N SER A 95 9.54 17.70 -14.40
CA SER A 95 8.88 18.39 -15.52
C SER A 95 7.59 17.69 -15.99
N THR A 96 7.41 16.41 -15.64
CA THR A 96 6.30 15.57 -16.11
C THR A 96 5.25 15.30 -15.04
N GLY A 97 5.48 15.69 -13.78
CA GLY A 97 4.59 15.41 -12.66
C GLY A 97 5.28 15.41 -11.29
N VAL A 98 4.61 14.86 -10.28
CA VAL A 98 5.12 14.67 -8.92
C VAL A 98 5.37 13.19 -8.69
N GLU A 99 6.62 12.82 -8.42
CA GLU A 99 6.98 11.49 -7.93
C GLU A 99 6.75 11.43 -6.42
N VAL A 100 6.08 10.38 -5.97
CA VAL A 100 5.75 10.10 -4.58
C VAL A 100 6.40 8.79 -4.19
N SER A 101 7.16 8.79 -3.10
CA SER A 101 7.74 7.59 -2.51
C SER A 101 6.95 7.20 -1.27
N ALA A 102 6.47 5.97 -1.23
CA ALA A 102 5.56 5.50 -0.20
C ALA A 102 5.94 4.12 0.33
N TYR A 103 5.58 3.88 1.57
CA TYR A 103 5.70 2.64 2.33
C TYR A 103 4.30 2.15 2.67
N VAL A 104 4.06 0.85 2.63
CA VAL A 104 2.82 0.21 3.11
C VAL A 104 3.15 -1.00 3.96
N SER A 105 2.26 -1.32 4.90
CA SER A 105 2.41 -2.45 5.80
C SER A 105 1.10 -3.23 5.92
N GLY A 106 1.22 -4.49 6.28
CA GLY A 106 0.12 -5.37 6.62
C GLY A 106 0.52 -6.28 7.76
N THR A 107 -0.39 -6.46 8.71
CA THR A 107 -0.19 -7.36 9.86
C THR A 107 -1.36 -8.34 9.90
N ALA A 108 -1.05 -9.62 9.97
CA ALA A 108 -2.03 -10.69 10.15
C ALA A 108 -1.68 -11.57 11.35
N GLN A 109 -2.70 -12.11 12.01
CA GLN A 109 -2.55 -13.06 13.12
C GLN A 109 -3.01 -14.44 12.67
N GLY A 110 -2.15 -15.44 12.83
CA GLY A 110 -2.53 -16.85 12.72
C GLY A 110 -3.32 -17.32 13.94
N GLY A 111 -4.10 -18.39 13.79
CA GLY A 111 -5.01 -18.93 14.82
C GLY A 111 -4.36 -19.48 16.11
N GLY A 112 -3.09 -19.18 16.38
CA GLY A 112 -2.37 -19.48 17.62
C GLY A 112 -1.92 -18.20 18.33
N LEU A 113 -1.88 -18.22 19.67
CA LEU A 113 -1.72 -17.05 20.56
C LEU A 113 -0.40 -16.24 20.40
N SER A 114 0.47 -16.53 19.43
CA SER A 114 1.73 -15.80 19.24
C SER A 114 2.28 -15.78 17.79
N SER A 115 1.47 -16.14 16.80
CA SER A 115 1.91 -16.16 15.40
C SER A 115 1.37 -14.95 14.62
N SER A 116 1.88 -13.76 14.91
CA SER A 116 1.64 -12.57 14.06
C SER A 116 2.76 -12.41 13.04
N ALA A 117 2.42 -12.10 11.79
CA ALA A 117 3.38 -11.68 10.78
C ALA A 117 3.09 -10.24 10.37
N THR A 118 4.14 -9.45 10.23
CA THR A 118 4.08 -8.10 9.66
C THR A 118 4.94 -8.07 8.40
N VAL A 119 4.30 -7.75 7.28
CA VAL A 119 4.94 -7.55 5.99
C VAL A 119 4.88 -6.08 5.64
N TYR A 120 5.93 -5.58 4.99
CA TYR A 120 5.94 -4.25 4.46
C TYR A 120 6.60 -4.19 3.08
N GLY A 121 6.34 -3.11 2.35
CA GLY A 121 6.98 -2.86 1.07
C GLY A 121 6.88 -1.39 0.66
N CYS A 122 7.75 -1.01 -0.27
CA CYS A 122 7.83 0.36 -0.76
C CYS A 122 7.61 0.44 -2.26
N PHE A 123 7.07 1.57 -2.68
CA PHE A 123 6.83 1.85 -4.09
C PHE A 123 7.04 3.33 -4.38
N ARG A 124 7.26 3.63 -5.66
CA ARG A 124 7.19 4.99 -6.20
C ARG A 124 6.00 5.12 -7.12
N ALA A 125 5.29 6.24 -7.04
CA ALA A 125 4.20 6.60 -7.92
C ALA A 125 4.49 7.93 -8.62
N LEU A 126 4.26 8.00 -9.93
CA LEU A 126 4.28 9.25 -10.69
C LEU A 126 2.84 9.72 -10.87
N LEU A 127 2.59 10.96 -10.42
CA LEU A 127 1.30 11.64 -10.47
C LEU A 127 1.37 12.84 -11.40
N THR A 128 0.34 13.04 -12.20
CA THR A 128 0.21 14.21 -13.07
C THR A 128 -1.04 14.99 -12.67
N ALA A 129 -0.91 16.30 -12.47
CA ALA A 129 -2.03 17.17 -12.10
C ALA A 129 -3.13 17.14 -13.17
N GLY A 130 -4.38 17.10 -12.73
CA GLY A 130 -5.55 16.93 -13.60
C GLY A 130 -5.67 15.53 -14.22
N SER A 131 -4.83 14.58 -13.82
CA SER A 131 -4.88 13.20 -14.32
C SER A 131 -5.14 12.23 -13.19
N SER A 132 -5.92 11.21 -13.49
CA SER A 132 -6.15 10.04 -12.66
C SER A 132 -5.22 8.88 -13.02
N ALA A 133 -4.47 8.99 -14.11
CA ALA A 133 -3.44 8.01 -14.45
C ALA A 133 -2.31 8.09 -13.42
N VAL A 134 -2.07 6.97 -12.74
CA VAL A 134 -0.95 6.81 -11.80
C VAL A 134 -0.10 5.67 -12.27
N SER A 135 1.16 5.95 -12.59
CA SER A 135 2.16 4.92 -12.80
C SER A 135 2.82 4.61 -11.48
N SER A 136 2.95 3.34 -11.10
CA SER A 136 3.70 2.96 -9.91
C SER A 136 4.64 1.79 -10.17
N ARG A 137 5.71 1.72 -9.37
CA ARG A 137 6.68 0.63 -9.38
C ARG A 137 7.16 0.32 -7.97
N ALA A 138 7.35 -0.95 -7.67
CA ALA A 138 8.02 -1.36 -6.43
C ALA A 138 9.47 -0.83 -6.43
N VAL A 139 9.94 -0.38 -5.27
CA VAL A 139 11.32 0.03 -5.04
C VAL A 139 11.81 -0.55 -3.71
N PRO A 140 13.12 -0.73 -3.53
CA PRO A 140 13.66 -1.05 -2.22
C PRO A 140 13.20 -0.03 -1.19
N CYS A 141 12.79 -0.49 -0.02
CA CYS A 141 12.56 0.41 1.08
C CYS A 141 13.89 1.06 1.51
N PRO A 142 13.88 2.35 1.88
CA PRO A 142 14.95 2.92 2.68
C PRO A 142 15.24 2.05 3.90
N ASP A 143 16.47 2.09 4.41
CA ASP A 143 16.83 1.53 5.71
C ASP A 143 16.07 2.28 6.82
N PHE A 144 14.82 1.92 7.01
CA PHE A 144 14.05 2.33 8.17
C PHE A 144 14.47 1.42 9.32
N GLU A 145 14.79 1.98 10.49
CA GLU A 145 14.95 1.17 11.69
C GLU A 145 13.66 0.34 11.87
N THR A 146 13.77 -0.96 11.65
CA THR A 146 12.67 -1.92 11.81
C THR A 146 12.64 -2.35 13.27
N SER A 147 11.46 -2.33 13.87
CA SER A 147 11.29 -2.77 15.25
C SER A 147 10.45 -4.04 15.25
N GLY A 148 11.06 -5.17 15.58
CA GLY A 148 10.40 -6.48 15.62
C GLY A 148 10.59 -7.34 14.37
N SER A 149 9.83 -8.42 14.27
CA SER A 149 9.90 -9.42 13.18
C SER A 149 9.15 -8.95 11.92
N GLU A 150 9.57 -7.82 11.35
CA GLU A 150 8.99 -7.27 10.12
C GLU A 150 9.74 -7.82 8.90
N THR A 151 9.01 -8.23 7.86
CA THR A 151 9.60 -8.79 6.63
C THR A 151 9.33 -7.85 5.45
N GLU A 152 10.39 -7.36 4.79
CA GLU A 152 10.24 -6.63 3.53
C GLU A 152 9.84 -7.58 2.41
N ARG A 153 8.88 -7.17 1.57
CA ARG A 153 8.47 -7.88 0.35
C ARG A 153 8.26 -6.91 -0.79
N THR A 154 8.55 -7.38 -2.00
CA THR A 154 8.03 -6.76 -3.21
C THR A 154 6.52 -6.99 -3.25
N LEU A 155 5.76 -5.90 -3.34
CA LEU A 155 4.29 -5.92 -3.35
C LEU A 155 3.79 -5.71 -4.78
N VAL A 156 2.71 -6.41 -5.14
CA VAL A 156 1.99 -6.20 -6.40
C VAL A 156 0.77 -5.34 -6.10
N LEU A 157 0.75 -4.12 -6.65
CA LEU A 157 -0.31 -3.15 -6.38
C LEU A 157 -1.23 -3.02 -7.59
N ASP A 158 -2.54 -2.96 -7.32
CA ASP A 158 -3.52 -2.67 -8.35
C ASP A 158 -3.44 -1.19 -8.73
N LEU A 159 -3.12 -0.93 -9.99
CA LEU A 159 -3.10 0.44 -10.51
C LEU A 159 -4.54 0.96 -10.64
N PRO A 160 -4.78 2.24 -10.28
CA PRO A 160 -6.05 2.89 -10.56
C PRO A 160 -6.36 2.80 -12.07
N ALA A 161 -7.56 2.30 -12.41
CA ALA A 161 -8.00 2.32 -13.80
C ALA A 161 -8.10 3.79 -14.25
N PRO A 162 -7.65 4.12 -15.48
CA PRO A 162 -7.99 5.41 -16.04
C PRO A 162 -9.52 5.55 -16.08
N PRO A 163 -10.06 6.75 -15.83
CA PRO A 163 -11.49 7.00 -15.93
C PRO A 163 -11.91 6.57 -17.32
N GLY A 164 -12.99 5.80 -17.39
CA GLY A 164 -13.58 5.45 -18.66
C GLY A 164 -13.86 6.71 -19.48
N PRO A 165 -13.92 6.61 -20.81
CA PRO A 165 -14.28 7.74 -21.65
C PRO A 165 -15.57 8.36 -21.12
N ASP A 166 -15.56 9.67 -20.90
CA ASP A 166 -16.74 10.40 -20.44
C ASP A 166 -17.86 10.17 -21.47
N PRO A 167 -18.98 9.51 -21.10
CA PRO A 167 -20.08 9.29 -22.03
C PRO A 167 -20.74 10.60 -22.49
N ARG A 168 -20.39 11.74 -21.86
CA ARG A 168 -20.81 13.09 -22.26
C ARG A 168 -19.76 13.86 -23.06
N ALA A 169 -18.60 13.28 -23.35
CA ALA A 169 -17.71 13.82 -24.36
C ALA A 169 -18.34 13.56 -25.74
N THR A 170 -19.28 14.43 -26.12
CA THR A 170 -19.74 14.53 -27.50
C THR A 170 -18.50 14.72 -28.36
N PRO A 171 -18.29 13.91 -29.41
CA PRO A 171 -17.32 14.28 -30.44
C PRO A 171 -17.78 15.64 -30.98
N GLY A 172 -16.97 16.70 -30.77
CA GLY A 172 -17.16 17.96 -31.48
C GLY A 172 -17.18 17.65 -32.99
N GLY A 173 -17.98 18.32 -33.82
CA GLY A 173 -18.44 19.69 -33.80
C GLY A 173 -18.41 20.13 -35.27
#